data_AF-A0A7V9MZC7-F1
#
_entry.id   AF-A0A7V9MZC7-F1
#
_cell.length_a   1.000
_cell.length_b   1.000
_cell.length_c   1.000
_cell.angle_alpha   90.00
_cell.angle_beta   90.00
_cell.angle_gamma   90.00
#
_symmetry.space_group_name_H-M   'P 1'
#
loop_
_entity.id
_entity.type
_entity.pdbx_description
1 polymer ?
#
loop_
_entity_poly.entity_id
_entity_poly.type
_entity_poly.pdbx_seq_one_letter_code
_entity_poly.pdbx_strand_id
1 'polypeptide(L)'
;MSNFKNIFAVAALLLLATPAFADLASDKAAVEAAKAAGAVGEQADGYLGFVSGSADGAVTAAVNEINAGRANVYADTAAKTGVTRDAAGQATGAQLIGRVPGGQFFKPLGGGWTRK
;
A
#
# COMPACT_ATOMS: atom_id res chain seq x y z
N MET A 1 -9.25 19.29 29.45
CA MET A 1 -8.26 18.75 28.49
C MET A 1 -8.47 17.25 28.41
N SER A 2 -9.17 16.79 27.37
CA SER A 2 -9.43 15.35 27.19
C SER A 2 -8.42 14.78 26.21
N ASN A 3 -7.70 13.76 26.69
CA ASN A 3 -6.62 13.07 26.02
C ASN A 3 -7.17 12.18 24.88
N PHE A 4 -6.96 12.58 23.62
CA PHE A 4 -7.26 11.77 22.43
C PHE A 4 -6.12 10.77 22.14
N LYS A 5 -5.80 9.92 23.12
CA LYS A 5 -4.94 8.75 22.91
C LYS A 5 -5.83 7.50 22.96
N ASN A 6 -5.84 6.76 21.85
CA ASN A 6 -6.30 5.36 21.70
C ASN A 6 -7.76 5.14 21.31
N ILE A 7 -8.09 5.34 20.03
CA ILE A 7 -9.16 4.63 19.30
C ILE A 7 -8.64 4.63 17.84
N PHE A 8 -8.17 3.55 17.21
CA PHE A 8 -8.85 2.29 16.89
C PHE A 8 -7.81 1.17 16.78
N ALA A 9 -7.86 0.20 17.68
CA ALA A 9 -7.29 -1.14 17.47
C ALA A 9 -8.47 -2.07 17.17
N VAL A 10 -8.63 -2.42 15.90
CA VAL A 10 -9.57 -3.45 15.40
C VAL A 10 -8.76 -4.18 14.31
N ALA A 11 -8.57 -5.50 14.29
CA ALA A 11 -9.29 -6.60 14.89
C ALA A 11 -8.32 -7.77 15.16
N ALA A 12 -8.58 -8.53 16.22
CA ALA A 12 -8.14 -9.90 16.34
C ALA A 12 -9.30 -10.84 15.94
N LEU A 13 -8.98 -11.77 15.04
CA LEU A 13 -9.68 -13.01 14.68
C LEU A 13 -11.16 -12.93 14.23
N LEU A 14 -11.35 -13.09 12.92
CA LEU A 14 -12.32 -14.07 12.41
C LEU A 14 -11.62 -14.95 11.36
N LEU A 15 -11.35 -16.20 11.73
CA LEU A 15 -11.05 -17.27 10.79
C LEU A 15 -12.31 -17.58 9.98
N LEU A 16 -12.40 -17.01 8.79
CA LEU A 16 -13.18 -17.56 7.69
C LEU A 16 -12.29 -17.50 6.46
N ALA A 17 -11.51 -18.55 6.24
CA ALA A 17 -10.77 -18.76 5.00
C ALA A 17 -11.79 -19.05 3.89
N THR A 18 -12.42 -18.00 3.36
CA THR A 18 -12.99 -18.06 2.01
C THR A 18 -11.82 -18.04 1.02
N PRO A 19 -11.95 -18.67 -0.16
CA PRO A 19 -10.87 -18.71 -1.16
C PRO A 19 -10.34 -17.31 -1.52
N ALA A 20 -11.18 -16.27 -1.42
CA ALA A 20 -10.80 -14.88 -1.65
C ALA A 20 -9.76 -14.31 -0.66
N PHE A 21 -9.66 -14.85 0.57
CA PHE A 21 -8.63 -14.39 1.54
C PHE A 21 -7.28 -15.09 1.35
N ALA A 22 -7.26 -16.26 0.71
CA ALA A 22 -6.01 -16.97 0.42
C ALA A 22 -5.21 -16.21 -0.64
N ASP A 23 -5.88 -15.73 -1.70
CA ASP A 23 -5.24 -14.98 -2.80
C ASP A 23 -4.61 -13.67 -2.31
N LEU A 24 -5.29 -12.92 -1.44
CA LEU A 24 -4.77 -11.66 -0.92
C LEU A 24 -3.52 -11.83 -0.03
N ALA A 25 -3.46 -12.92 0.75
CA ALA A 25 -2.30 -13.21 1.58
C ALA A 25 -1.07 -13.58 0.73
N SER A 26 -1.26 -14.36 -0.32
CA SER A 26 -0.19 -14.68 -1.29
C SER A 26 0.24 -13.45 -2.07
N ASP A 27 -0.68 -12.59 -2.51
CA ASP A 27 -0.37 -11.36 -3.23
C ASP A 27 0.48 -10.41 -2.39
N LYS A 28 0.11 -10.26 -1.11
CA LYS A 28 0.90 -9.46 -0.17
C LYS A 28 2.30 -10.05 0.02
N ALA A 29 2.43 -11.37 0.15
CA ALA A 29 3.75 -11.99 0.27
C ALA A 29 4.61 -11.80 -1.00
N ALA A 30 4.01 -11.94 -2.18
CA ALA A 30 4.67 -11.72 -3.46
C ALA A 30 5.15 -10.27 -3.61
N VAL A 31 4.31 -9.29 -3.27
CA VAL A 31 4.69 -7.87 -3.31
C VAL A 31 5.79 -7.54 -2.30
N GLU A 32 5.74 -8.04 -1.07
CA GLU A 32 6.79 -7.78 -0.09
C GLU A 32 8.13 -8.38 -0.52
N ALA A 33 8.13 -9.58 -1.13
CA ALA A 33 9.33 -10.17 -1.73
C ALA A 33 9.85 -9.31 -2.89
N ALA A 34 8.96 -8.82 -3.77
CA ALA A 34 9.32 -7.96 -4.89
C ALA A 34 9.87 -6.60 -4.42
N LYS A 35 9.35 -6.04 -3.32
CA LYS A 35 9.89 -4.83 -2.68
C LYS A 35 11.27 -5.04 -2.11
N ALA A 36 11.49 -6.17 -1.43
CA ALA A 36 12.80 -6.54 -0.91
C ALA A 36 13.83 -6.75 -2.04
N ALA A 37 13.40 -7.30 -3.18
CA ALA A 37 14.22 -7.47 -4.38
C ALA A 37 14.44 -6.16 -5.17
N GLY A 38 13.73 -5.08 -4.84
CA GLY A 38 13.81 -3.80 -5.54
C GLY A 38 13.09 -3.74 -6.89
N ALA A 39 12.22 -4.72 -7.19
CA ALA A 39 11.39 -4.72 -8.40
C ALA A 39 10.14 -3.84 -8.23
N VAL A 40 9.64 -3.72 -7.00
CA VAL A 40 8.46 -2.91 -6.64
C VAL A 40 8.84 -1.90 -5.56
N GLY A 41 8.20 -0.73 -5.54
CA GLY A 41 8.37 0.28 -4.49
C GLY A 41 7.09 1.02 -4.14
N GLU A 42 7.13 1.77 -3.03
CA GLU A 42 6.01 2.60 -2.58
C GLU A 42 6.05 3.98 -3.26
N GLN A 43 4.90 4.49 -3.72
CA GLN A 43 4.79 5.80 -4.34
C GLN A 43 4.12 6.79 -3.37
N ALA A 44 4.49 8.06 -3.49
CA ALA A 44 3.98 9.11 -2.61
C ALA A 44 2.50 9.46 -2.85
N ASP A 45 1.90 8.94 -3.92
CA ASP A 45 0.45 8.98 -4.16
C ASP A 45 -0.33 7.86 -3.42
N GLY A 46 0.38 6.99 -2.70
CA GLY A 46 -0.19 5.90 -1.94
C GLY A 46 -0.18 4.55 -2.66
N TYR A 47 0.23 4.45 -3.91
CA TYR A 47 0.22 3.19 -4.66
C TYR A 47 1.58 2.48 -4.69
N LEU A 48 1.56 1.22 -5.10
CA LEU A 48 2.77 0.48 -5.48
C LEU A 48 3.11 0.77 -6.94
N GLY A 49 4.40 0.75 -7.28
CA GLY A 49 4.87 0.87 -8.66
C GLY A 49 6.07 -0.02 -8.96
N PHE A 50 6.30 -0.31 -10.23
CA PHE A 50 7.45 -1.11 -10.69
C PHE A 50 8.67 -0.21 -10.86
N VAL A 51 9.77 -0.56 -10.18
CA VAL A 51 11.01 0.22 -10.17
C VAL A 51 11.70 0.16 -11.54
N SER A 52 11.74 -1.03 -12.14
CA SER A 52 12.31 -1.31 -13.46
C SER A 52 11.32 -1.16 -14.63
N GLY A 53 10.10 -0.67 -14.37
CA GLY A 53 9.04 -0.53 -15.38
C GLY A 53 8.24 -1.80 -15.65
N SER A 54 8.72 -2.98 -15.23
CA SER A 54 7.98 -4.24 -15.29
C SER A 54 8.45 -5.22 -14.20
N ALA A 55 7.61 -6.23 -13.92
CA ALA A 55 7.90 -7.40 -13.09
C ALA A 55 7.30 -8.65 -13.76
N ASP A 56 7.50 -9.83 -13.19
CA ASP A 56 6.84 -11.05 -13.67
C ASP A 56 5.30 -10.95 -13.55
N GLY A 57 4.59 -11.84 -14.24
CA GLY A 57 3.13 -11.80 -14.33
C GLY A 57 2.42 -11.95 -12.98
N ALA A 58 2.97 -12.75 -12.07
CA ALA A 58 2.37 -12.98 -10.76
C ALA A 58 2.54 -11.74 -9.86
N VAL A 59 3.73 -11.15 -9.83
CA VAL A 59 3.98 -9.88 -9.12
C VAL A 59 3.14 -8.75 -9.72
N THR A 60 2.99 -8.72 -11.05
CA THR A 60 2.16 -7.71 -11.71
C THR A 60 0.69 -7.83 -11.30
N ALA A 61 0.14 -9.05 -11.28
CA ALA A 61 -1.23 -9.29 -10.83
C ALA A 61 -1.41 -8.87 -9.35
N ALA A 62 -0.49 -9.28 -8.48
CA ALA A 62 -0.54 -8.94 -7.06
C ALA A 62 -0.45 -7.43 -6.78
N VAL A 63 0.42 -6.71 -7.50
CA VAL A 63 0.51 -5.24 -7.42
C VAL A 63 -0.82 -4.59 -7.84
N ASN A 64 -1.43 -5.07 -8.92
CA ASN A 64 -2.70 -4.53 -9.41
C ASN A 64 -3.84 -4.79 -8.41
N GLU A 65 -3.92 -5.99 -7.83
CA GLU A 65 -4.93 -6.32 -6.83
C GLU A 65 -4.80 -5.45 -5.58
N ILE A 66 -3.58 -5.31 -5.05
CA ILE A 66 -3.33 -4.44 -3.89
C ILE A 66 -3.64 -2.97 -4.19
N ASN A 67 -3.27 -2.48 -5.37
CA ASN A 67 -3.57 -1.11 -5.79
C ASN A 67 -5.09 -0.88 -5.96
N ALA A 68 -5.83 -1.87 -6.48
CA ALA A 68 -7.29 -1.81 -6.55
C ALA A 68 -7.92 -1.72 -5.15
N GLY A 69 -7.43 -2.53 -4.20
CA GLY A 69 -7.83 -2.47 -2.80
C GLY A 69 -7.54 -1.09 -2.17
N ARG A 70 -6.35 -0.53 -2.39
CA ARG A 70 -5.97 0.81 -1.92
C ARG A 70 -6.88 1.89 -2.52
N ALA A 71 -7.19 1.82 -3.81
CA ALA A 71 -8.08 2.76 -4.47
C ALA A 71 -9.49 2.78 -3.86
N ASN A 72 -10.04 1.60 -3.51
CA ASN A 72 -11.31 1.48 -2.81
C ASN A 72 -11.25 2.14 -1.43
N VAL A 73 -10.18 1.90 -0.66
CA VAL A 73 -9.97 2.54 0.65
C VAL A 73 -9.87 4.06 0.52
N TYR A 74 -9.20 4.58 -0.50
CA TYR A 74 -9.09 6.03 -0.72
C TYR A 74 -10.42 6.65 -1.14
N ALA A 75 -11.21 5.95 -1.96
CA ALA A 75 -12.56 6.36 -2.30
C ALA A 75 -13.47 6.42 -1.06
N ASP A 76 -13.43 5.40 -0.22
CA ASP A 76 -14.18 5.35 1.03
C ASP A 76 -13.75 6.46 2.01
N THR A 77 -12.45 6.70 2.12
CA THR A 77 -11.90 7.75 2.99
C THR A 77 -12.34 9.12 2.52
N ALA A 78 -12.26 9.38 1.21
CA ALA A 78 -12.75 10.61 0.60
C ALA A 78 -14.24 10.83 0.88
N ALA A 79 -15.07 9.80 0.67
CA ALA A 79 -16.51 9.87 0.93
C ALA A 79 -16.84 10.16 2.41
N LYS A 80 -16.09 9.57 3.35
CA LYS A 80 -16.34 9.70 4.79
C LYS A 80 -15.83 11.00 5.40
N THR A 81 -14.76 11.58 4.84
CA THR A 81 -14.03 12.71 5.46
C THR A 81 -14.12 14.01 4.66
N GLY A 82 -14.62 13.97 3.42
CA GLY A 82 -14.74 15.13 2.54
C GLY A 82 -13.42 15.54 1.84
N VAL A 83 -12.33 14.80 2.03
CA VAL A 83 -11.07 15.01 1.29
C VAL A 83 -11.15 14.41 -0.12
N THR A 84 -10.22 14.77 -0.99
CA THR A 84 -10.10 14.12 -2.31
C THR A 84 -9.48 12.72 -2.20
N ARG A 85 -9.74 11.85 -3.17
CA ARG A 85 -9.09 10.52 -3.24
C ARG A 85 -7.57 10.64 -3.27
N ASP A 86 -7.06 11.60 -4.03
CA ASP A 86 -5.64 11.89 -4.12
C ASP A 86 -5.05 12.32 -2.77
N ALA A 87 -5.76 13.14 -2.00
CA ALA A 87 -5.30 13.54 -0.67
C ALA A 87 -5.27 12.35 0.30
N ALA A 88 -6.26 11.45 0.25
CA ALA A 88 -6.26 10.21 1.03
C ALA A 88 -5.11 9.28 0.64
N GLY A 89 -4.85 9.15 -0.67
CA GLY A 89 -3.72 8.40 -1.21
C GLY A 89 -2.38 8.98 -0.76
N GLN A 90 -2.18 10.29 -0.90
CA GLN A 90 -0.94 10.97 -0.52
C GLN A 90 -0.66 10.91 1.00
N ALA A 91 -1.71 11.05 1.82
CA ALA A 91 -1.58 10.85 3.27
C ALA A 91 -1.12 9.42 3.60
N THR A 92 -1.67 8.42 2.90
CA THR A 92 -1.25 7.02 3.02
C THR A 92 0.17 6.81 2.50
N GLY A 93 0.53 7.40 1.36
CA GLY A 93 1.87 7.34 0.78
C GLY A 93 2.94 7.90 1.72
N ALA A 94 2.69 9.04 2.36
CA ALA A 94 3.59 9.60 3.37
C ALA A 94 3.83 8.62 4.53
N GLN A 95 2.78 7.95 5.00
CA GLN A 95 2.86 6.93 6.05
C GLN A 95 3.64 5.68 5.61
N LEU A 96 3.42 5.21 4.38
CA LEU A 96 4.09 4.04 3.82
C LEU A 96 5.57 4.30 3.59
N ILE A 97 5.93 5.44 2.98
CA ILE A 97 7.32 5.85 2.74
C ILE A 97 8.09 5.99 4.06
N GLY A 98 7.46 6.55 5.09
CA GLY A 98 8.04 6.61 6.44
C GLY A 98 8.44 5.24 6.97
N ARG A 99 7.70 4.18 6.62
CA ARG A 99 7.92 2.79 7.03
C ARG A 99 8.73 1.93 6.07
N VAL A 100 9.11 2.44 4.90
CA VAL A 100 9.96 1.72 3.95
C VAL A 100 11.24 1.27 4.66
N PRO A 101 11.65 -0.01 4.60
CA PRO A 101 12.93 -0.46 5.13
C PRO A 101 14.11 0.11 4.35
N GLY A 102 15.27 0.22 5.01
CA GLY A 102 16.52 0.55 4.31
C GLY A 102 16.82 -0.46 3.20
N GLY A 103 17.30 0.02 2.06
CA GLY A 103 17.62 -0.77 0.87
C GLY A 103 16.44 -1.01 -0.08
N GLN A 104 15.21 -0.66 0.30
CA GLN A 104 14.02 -0.71 -0.57
C GLN A 104 13.75 0.64 -1.24
N PHE A 105 12.85 0.65 -2.23
CA PHE A 105 12.60 1.81 -3.08
C PHE A 105 11.29 2.51 -2.76
N PHE A 106 11.31 3.84 -2.92
CA PHE A 106 10.14 4.67 -2.91
C PHE A 106 10.22 5.77 -3.97
N LYS A 107 9.08 6.35 -4.37
CA LYS A 107 9.01 7.43 -5.34
C LYS A 107 8.31 8.66 -4.75
N PRO A 108 9.01 9.79 -4.54
CA PRO A 108 8.39 11.06 -4.15
C PRO A 108 7.42 11.59 -5.21
N LEU A 109 6.51 12.50 -4.83
CA LEU A 109 5.66 13.20 -5.78
C LEU A 109 6.52 13.98 -6.77
N GLY A 110 6.27 13.78 -8.07
CA GLY A 110 7.04 14.42 -9.15
C GLY A 110 8.51 13.96 -9.24
N GLY A 111 8.95 13.01 -8.40
CA GLY A 111 10.32 12.51 -8.35
C GLY A 111 10.50 11.18 -9.08
N GLY A 112 11.77 10.76 -9.17
CA GLY A 112 12.15 9.42 -9.61
C GLY A 112 12.16 8.40 -8.46
N TRP A 113 12.45 7.15 -8.79
CA TRP A 113 12.68 6.11 -7.80
C TRP A 113 13.94 6.41 -6.97
N THR A 114 13.79 6.36 -5.65
CA THR A 114 14.83 6.59 -4.66
C THR A 114 14.97 5.35 -3.78
N ARG A 115 16.20 4.91 -3.56
CA ARG A 115 16.51 3.85 -2.59
C ARG A 115 16.68 4.49 -1.21
N LYS A 116 15.96 3.96 -0.21
CA LYS A 116 16.08 4.40 1.19
C LYS A 116 17.33 3.84 1.85
#